data_AF-A0A5N7JXW1-F1
#
_entry.id   AF-A0A5N7JXW1-F1
#
_cell.length_a   1.000
_cell.length_b   1.000
_cell.length_c   1.000
_cell.angle_alpha   90.00
_cell.angle_beta   90.00
_cell.angle_gamma   90.00
#
_symmetry.space_group_name_H-M   'P 1'
#
loop_
_entity.id
_entity.type
_entity.pdbx_description
1 polymer ?
#
loop_
_entity_poly.entity_id
_entity_poly.type
_entity_poly.pdbx_seq_one_letter_code
_entity_poly.pdbx_strand_id
1 'polypeptide(L)'
;MMRFTSTLALAASLAFLSLGAQAAAPSNWPDGARDSFVKDCSAAASQNVDAKTAKDHCECGADKINAELSTAEIKELMTNQNASQELKTKAVTAISSCKVVKKK
;
A
#
# COMPACT_ATOMS: atom_id res chain seq x y z
N MET A 1 1.94 -26.07 56.96
CA MET A 1 1.97 -26.90 55.75
C MET A 1 1.25 -26.13 54.63
N MET A 2 2.00 -25.56 53.67
CA MET A 2 1.45 -24.77 52.56
C MET A 2 1.21 -25.72 51.38
N ARG A 3 -0.04 -26.02 51.04
CA ARG A 3 -0.36 -26.81 49.84
C ARG A 3 -0.57 -25.85 48.67
N PHE A 4 0.41 -25.84 47.77
CA PHE A 4 0.36 -25.14 46.49
C PHE A 4 -0.67 -25.80 45.57
N THR A 5 -1.80 -25.13 45.35
CA THR A 5 -2.74 -25.44 44.27
C THR A 5 -2.25 -24.79 42.99
N SER A 6 -1.71 -25.60 42.08
CA SER A 6 -1.36 -25.21 40.71
C SER A 6 -2.21 -26.02 39.74
N THR A 7 -2.96 -25.33 38.88
CA THR A 7 -3.31 -25.64 37.46
C THR A 7 -4.55 -24.79 37.10
N LEU A 8 -4.37 -23.69 36.35
CA LEU A 8 -4.41 -23.62 34.88
C LEU A 8 -5.76 -24.06 34.27
N ALA A 9 -6.56 -23.07 33.85
CA ALA A 9 -7.00 -22.87 32.46
C ALA A 9 -8.33 -22.08 32.42
N LEU A 10 -8.24 -20.75 32.35
CA LEU A 10 -9.36 -19.93 31.90
C LEU A 10 -8.81 -18.80 31.02
N ALA A 11 -8.98 -18.97 29.72
CA ALA A 11 -9.14 -17.87 28.77
C ALA A 11 -9.70 -18.44 27.45
N ALA A 12 -10.98 -18.80 27.48
CA ALA A 12 -11.78 -18.79 26.27
C ALA A 12 -12.23 -17.35 26.05
N SER A 13 -11.57 -16.65 25.14
CA SER A 13 -12.14 -15.47 24.48
C SER A 13 -11.72 -15.50 23.02
N LEU A 14 -12.62 -16.08 22.23
CA LEU A 14 -12.80 -15.85 20.82
C LEU A 14 -12.88 -14.33 20.58
N ALA A 15 -11.73 -13.68 20.36
CA ALA A 15 -11.69 -12.31 19.90
C ALA A 15 -11.98 -12.32 18.40
N PHE A 16 -13.28 -12.15 18.11
CA PHE A 16 -13.83 -11.38 17.02
C PHE A 16 -12.89 -11.02 15.86
N LEU A 17 -13.19 -11.62 14.71
CA LEU A 17 -13.28 -10.96 13.40
C LEU A 17 -13.16 -9.43 13.46
N SER A 18 -11.93 -8.90 13.40
CA SER A 18 -11.72 -7.53 12.93
C SER A 18 -11.66 -7.58 11.41
N LEU A 19 -12.85 -7.40 10.87
CA LEU A 19 -13.17 -6.93 9.53
C LEU A 19 -12.03 -6.12 8.89
N GLY A 20 -11.13 -6.82 8.19
CA GLY A 20 -10.13 -6.23 7.29
C GLY A 20 -10.60 -6.26 5.84
N ALA A 21 -11.90 -6.42 5.60
CA ALA A 21 -12.48 -5.91 4.36
C ALA A 21 -12.44 -4.39 4.49
N GLN A 22 -11.27 -3.82 4.24
CA GLN A 22 -11.14 -2.46 3.76
C GLN A 22 -12.02 -2.41 2.51
N ALA A 23 -13.31 -2.09 2.71
CA ALA A 23 -14.20 -1.70 1.66
C ALA A 23 -13.39 -0.71 0.86
N ALA A 24 -13.04 -1.08 -0.37
CA ALA A 24 -12.27 -0.21 -1.24
C ALA A 24 -13.06 1.10 -1.26
N ALA A 25 -12.53 2.13 -0.59
CA ALA A 25 -13.00 3.48 -0.81
C ALA A 25 -13.02 3.64 -2.34
N PRO A 26 -14.03 4.33 -2.91
CA PRO A 26 -14.11 4.52 -4.35
C PRO A 26 -12.72 4.92 -4.84
N SER A 27 -12.15 4.07 -5.69
CA SER A 27 -10.77 4.23 -6.12
C SER A 27 -10.70 5.56 -6.85
N ASN A 28 -9.81 6.45 -6.42
CA ASN A 28 -9.51 7.67 -7.14
C ASN A 28 -8.82 7.36 -8.47
N TRP A 29 -8.28 6.15 -8.63
CA TRP A 29 -7.78 5.68 -9.92
C TRP A 29 -8.89 5.52 -10.96
N PRO A 30 -8.68 6.00 -12.19
CA PRO A 30 -9.49 5.57 -13.34
C PRO A 30 -9.48 4.05 -13.51
N ASP A 31 -10.49 3.50 -14.18
CA ASP A 31 -10.61 2.05 -14.40
C ASP A 31 -9.35 1.47 -15.05
N GLY A 32 -8.80 0.42 -14.45
CA GLY A 32 -7.58 -0.28 -14.90
C GLY A 32 -6.26 0.52 -14.74
N ALA A 33 -6.32 1.81 -14.39
CA ALA A 33 -5.14 2.66 -14.28
C ALA A 33 -4.21 2.22 -13.14
N ARG A 34 -4.79 1.80 -12.02
CA ARG A 34 -4.02 1.30 -10.87
C ARG A 34 -3.16 0.09 -11.25
N ASP A 35 -3.76 -0.87 -11.94
CA ASP A 35 -3.07 -2.11 -12.32
C ASP A 35 -1.99 -1.83 -13.37
N SER A 36 -2.25 -0.92 -14.32
CA SER A 36 -1.21 -0.47 -15.26
C SER A 36 -0.05 0.20 -14.53
N PHE A 37 -0.33 1.11 -13.59
CA PHE A 37 0.70 1.75 -12.78
C PHE A 37 1.54 0.73 -12.02
N VAL A 38 0.92 -0.21 -11.31
CA VAL A 38 1.64 -1.25 -10.56
C VAL A 38 2.48 -2.11 -11.51
N LYS A 39 1.95 -2.49 -12.67
CA LYS A 39 2.67 -3.29 -13.67
C LYS A 39 3.92 -2.57 -14.17
N ASP A 40 3.78 -1.31 -14.58
CA ASP A 40 4.86 -0.53 -15.18
C ASP A 40 5.90 -0.13 -14.13
N CYS A 41 5.47 0.28 -12.94
CA CYS A 41 6.33 0.52 -11.79
C CYS A 41 7.11 -0.74 -11.40
N SER A 42 6.45 -1.90 -11.32
CA SER A 42 7.11 -3.15 -10.92
C SER A 42 8.12 -3.60 -11.96
N ALA A 43 7.82 -3.45 -13.25
CA ALA A 43 8.75 -3.76 -14.33
C ALA A 43 10.02 -2.91 -14.25
N ALA A 44 9.88 -1.60 -13.96
CA ALA A 44 11.02 -0.70 -13.78
C ALA A 44 11.81 -1.00 -12.48
N ALA A 45 11.12 -1.15 -11.35
CA ALA A 45 11.75 -1.41 -10.05
C ALA A 45 12.47 -2.77 -10.01
N SER A 46 11.96 -3.78 -10.71
CA SER A 46 12.57 -5.12 -10.79
C SER A 46 13.95 -5.12 -11.46
N GLN A 47 14.37 -4.00 -12.08
CA GLN A 47 15.75 -3.85 -12.56
C GLN A 47 16.77 -3.73 -11.42
N ASN A 48 16.32 -3.41 -10.19
CA ASN A 48 17.18 -3.10 -9.05
C ASN A 48 16.88 -3.92 -7.78
N VAL A 49 15.69 -4.52 -7.70
CA VAL A 49 15.23 -5.36 -6.58
C VAL A 49 14.52 -6.60 -7.12
N ASP A 50 14.28 -7.59 -6.26
CA ASP A 50 13.50 -8.77 -6.67
C ASP A 50 12.04 -8.40 -7.00
N ALA A 51 11.41 -9.21 -7.84
CA ALA A 51 10.07 -8.95 -8.37
C ALA A 51 9.00 -8.81 -7.27
N LYS A 52 9.15 -9.53 -6.15
CA LYS A 52 8.20 -9.43 -5.04
C LYS A 52 8.36 -8.08 -4.34
N THR A 53 9.59 -7.70 -4.01
CA THR A 53 9.88 -6.39 -3.40
C THR A 53 9.46 -5.23 -4.31
N ALA A 54 9.68 -5.35 -5.62
CA ALA A 54 9.20 -4.37 -6.61
C ALA A 54 7.67 -4.23 -6.57
N LYS A 55 6.95 -5.36 -6.63
CA LYS A 55 5.49 -5.39 -6.59
C LYS A 55 4.94 -4.81 -5.28
N ASP A 56 5.45 -5.25 -4.13
CA ASP A 56 5.03 -4.77 -2.82
C ASP A 56 5.21 -3.23 -2.70
N HIS A 57 6.34 -2.70 -3.21
CA HIS A 57 6.61 -1.26 -3.21
C HIS A 57 5.63 -0.49 -4.11
N CYS A 58 5.39 -0.98 -5.32
CA CYS A 58 4.50 -0.32 -6.29
C CYS A 58 3.03 -0.39 -5.87
N GLU A 59 2.59 -1.49 -5.25
CA GLU A 59 1.24 -1.60 -4.67
C GLU A 59 1.05 -0.60 -3.52
N CYS A 60 2.03 -0.48 -2.62
CA CYS A 60 1.99 0.56 -1.59
C CYS A 60 1.94 1.97 -2.19
N GLY A 61 2.76 2.24 -3.22
CA GLY A 61 2.76 3.53 -3.89
C GLY A 61 1.40 3.86 -4.52
N ALA A 62 0.76 2.86 -5.14
CA ALA A 62 -0.56 3.01 -5.73
C ALA A 62 -1.64 3.33 -4.69
N ASP A 63 -1.56 2.70 -3.51
CA ASP A 63 -2.48 2.93 -2.40
C ASP A 63 -2.27 4.32 -1.78
N LYS A 64 -1.02 4.77 -1.66
CA LYS A 64 -0.70 6.12 -1.18
C LYS A 64 -1.13 7.20 -2.15
N ILE A 65 -0.90 7.02 -3.44
CA ILE A 65 -1.43 7.92 -4.47
C ILE A 65 -2.96 7.99 -4.37
N ASN A 66 -3.63 6.83 -4.24
CA ASN A 66 -5.08 6.77 -4.12
C ASN A 66 -5.60 7.54 -2.89
N ALA A 67 -4.89 7.47 -1.76
CA ALA A 67 -5.30 8.12 -0.52
C ALA A 67 -5.04 9.64 -0.50
N GLU A 68 -3.95 10.09 -1.12
CA GLU A 68 -3.47 11.48 -1.00
C GLU A 68 -3.83 12.37 -2.21
N LEU A 69 -4.13 11.77 -3.36
CA LEU A 69 -4.47 12.48 -4.60
C LEU A 69 -5.90 12.18 -5.02
N SER A 70 -6.55 13.19 -5.60
CA SER A 70 -7.86 13.09 -6.23
C SER A 70 -7.79 12.41 -7.60
N THR A 71 -8.94 11.95 -8.12
CA THR A 71 -9.04 11.39 -9.47
C THR A 71 -8.54 12.34 -10.56
N ALA A 72 -8.81 13.64 -10.43
CA ALA A 72 -8.35 14.62 -11.40
C ALA A 72 -6.82 14.76 -11.41
N GLU A 73 -6.21 14.80 -10.23
CA GLU A 73 -4.76 14.85 -10.05
C GLU A 73 -4.08 13.58 -10.59
N ILE A 74 -4.63 12.40 -10.29
CA ILE A 74 -4.13 11.13 -10.82
C ILE A 74 -4.22 11.10 -12.35
N LYS A 75 -5.37 11.50 -12.91
CA LYS A 75 -5.56 11.57 -14.36
C LYS A 75 -4.59 12.55 -15.02
N GLU A 76 -4.33 13.69 -14.39
CA GLU A 76 -3.36 14.67 -14.89
C GLU A 76 -1.95 14.08 -14.92
N LEU A 77 -1.51 13.43 -13.84
CA LEU A 77 -0.20 12.76 -13.78
C LEU A 77 -0.04 11.67 -14.86
N MET A 78 -1.13 10.96 -15.19
CA MET A 78 -1.10 9.89 -16.20
C MET A 78 -1.10 10.40 -17.63
N THR A 79 -1.79 11.52 -17.91
CA THR A 79 -2.05 11.98 -19.28
C THR A 79 -1.21 13.18 -19.70
N ASN A 80 -0.67 13.92 -18.72
CA ASN A 80 0.10 15.14 -18.96
C ASN A 80 1.54 15.01 -18.47
N GLN A 81 2.47 14.79 -19.41
CA GLN A 81 3.91 14.77 -19.11
C GLN A 81 4.44 16.09 -18.50
N ASN A 82 3.74 17.20 -18.77
CA ASN A 82 4.04 18.53 -18.26
C ASN A 82 3.19 18.89 -17.03
N ALA A 83 2.63 17.90 -16.31
CA ALA A 83 1.99 18.12 -15.03
C ALA A 83 2.89 18.96 -14.10
N SER A 84 2.26 19.82 -13.29
CA SER A 84 2.98 20.79 -12.46
C SER A 84 4.00 20.12 -11.54
N GLN A 85 5.10 20.82 -11.24
CA GLN A 85 6.12 20.30 -10.32
C GLN A 85 5.55 20.06 -8.92
N GLU A 86 4.58 20.86 -8.49
CA GLU A 86 3.86 20.67 -7.23
C GLU A 86 3.13 19.34 -7.21
N LEU A 87 2.36 19.02 -8.27
CA LEU A 87 1.61 17.77 -8.36
C LEU A 87 2.54 16.55 -8.42
N LYS A 88 3.63 16.64 -9.20
CA LYS A 88 4.67 15.59 -9.22
C LYS A 88 5.30 15.39 -7.85
N THR A 89 5.61 16.48 -7.14
CA THR A 89 6.17 16.43 -5.79
C THR A 89 5.19 15.81 -4.81
N LYS A 90 3.91 16.16 -4.88
CA LYS A 90 2.85 15.57 -4.06
C LYS A 90 2.78 14.05 -4.25
N ALA A 91 2.80 13.56 -5.49
CA ALA A 91 2.83 12.13 -5.78
C ALA A 91 4.07 11.44 -5.21
N VAL A 92 5.26 12.01 -5.40
CA VAL A 92 6.51 11.46 -4.85
C VAL A 92 6.47 11.44 -3.31
N THR A 93 5.99 12.51 -2.68
CA THR A 93 5.84 12.59 -1.22
C THR A 93 4.89 11.52 -0.70
N ALA A 94 3.75 11.30 -1.36
CA ALA A 94 2.81 10.23 -0.98
C ALA A 94 3.51 8.86 -0.96
N ILE A 95 4.28 8.56 -2.01
CA ILE A 95 4.99 7.28 -2.17
C ILE A 95 6.21 7.15 -1.24
N SER A 96 6.80 8.26 -0.76
CA SER A 96 8.03 8.25 0.06
C SER A 96 7.94 7.40 1.34
N SER A 97 6.72 7.19 1.85
CA SER A 97 6.45 6.33 3.00
C SER A 97 6.52 4.83 2.70
N CYS A 98 6.51 4.44 1.43
CA CYS A 98 6.56 3.05 0.97
C CYS A 98 8.00 2.52 0.99
N LYS A 99 8.35 1.82 2.06
CA LYS A 99 9.68 1.23 2.22
C LYS A 99 9.94 0.11 1.21
N VAL A 100 11.11 0.17 0.57
CA VAL A 100 11.70 -0.97 -0.14
C VAL A 100 12.50 -1.77 0.89
N VAL A 101 11.90 -2.84 1.43
CA VAL A 101 12.64 -3.72 2.35
C VAL A 101 13.47 -4.68 1.49
N LYS A 102 14.74 -4.38 1.28
CA LYS A 102 15.67 -5.36 0.68
C LYS A 102 15.75 -6.56 1.61
N LYS A 103 15.27 -7.73 1.18
CA LYS A 103 15.59 -8.98 1.88
C LYS A 103 17.09 -9.27 1.71
N LYS A 104 17.79 -9.40 2.84
CA LYS A 104 19.14 -9.97 2.91
C LYS A 104 19.13 -11.43 2.49
#